data_AF-A0A3A0DTV7-F1
#
_entry.id   AF-A0A3A0DTV7-F1
#
_cell.length_a   1.000
_cell.length_b   1.000
_cell.length_c   1.000
_cell.angle_alpha   90.00
_cell.angle_beta   90.00
_cell.angle_gamma   90.00
#
_symmetry.space_group_name_H-M   'P 1'
#
loop_
_entity.id
_entity.type
_entity.pdbx_description
1 polymer ?
#
loop_
_entity_poly.entity_id
_entity_poly.type
_entity_poly.pdbx_seq_one_letter_code
_entity_poly.pdbx_strand_id
1 'polypeptide(L)'
;MSDQQVTYHRTFLPDGPYEHCTNCHDTRSGFPGRTKLEDPGLIRKPAPLRPFGETGQNFESANMSQRQKPYYRSQKRHHAYMLNNGKLTPTYIVEKLDQQFGMFATVWELEFSNLIPGGRGTYTPVVDQTYAVIGHIGSVSANLMAVVKQDFYESGLRQGDLEQFLDRDEPLYVVSRIPQGWTNFDARAPFQIYTVAVSPDGEVVSGEVTGSNAGAVAVPGPFEYLSGMALVARLGYALVRGLLKVLIRKALQSAVIKELAGPTRQVLERVLARRAALKVARMPQNSYRTVTGMTRDHHAAFVQAAEETRLIIVVRHTNPKSIPLIQQGCPGKPKNLEFINTSPQSGIVMANTSDEVLKAQRLGYYVVGDGRKAKRFIKQNNQEVAEEIPLNGTFWQVEKGQVIDPVTKKPIVGDYDLMGVIDPKNPGQNIGLVAKNGEKLTDVSNPLVQKAAASINLRMDMPRVLHGPQDMYKGFRKGASAYMPDGTVRHFDTEDGVRAFYESLKRQPRAGAYPRPSPEAEVVDELAARRARR
;
A
#
# COMPACT_ATOMS: atom_id res chain seq x y z
N MET A 1 6.20 6.89 28.60
CA MET A 1 7.35 7.76 28.25
C MET A 1 7.34 7.92 26.75
N SER A 2 7.34 9.15 26.25
CA SER A 2 6.89 9.54 24.91
C SER A 2 7.93 9.30 23.82
N ASP A 3 7.51 8.71 22.69
CA ASP A 3 8.25 8.45 21.44
C ASP A 3 8.87 9.67 20.74
N GLN A 4 8.80 10.87 21.34
CA GLN A 4 9.36 12.09 20.77
C GLN A 4 10.89 12.17 20.86
N GLN A 5 11.57 11.31 21.62
CA GLN A 5 13.03 11.41 21.79
C GLN A 5 13.84 10.94 20.57
N VAL A 6 13.52 9.80 19.94
CA VAL A 6 14.39 9.22 18.90
C VAL A 6 14.45 10.06 17.63
N THR A 7 13.31 10.61 17.18
CA THR A 7 13.25 11.45 15.96
C THR A 7 13.97 12.78 16.17
N TYR A 8 13.89 13.34 17.39
CA TYR A 8 14.56 14.59 17.73
C TYR A 8 16.07 14.50 17.47
N HIS A 9 16.70 13.38 17.89
CA HIS A 9 18.14 13.13 17.79
C HIS A 9 18.64 12.71 16.39
N ARG A 10 17.76 12.66 15.38
CA ARG A 10 18.13 12.44 13.96
C ARG A 10 17.73 13.59 13.02
N THR A 11 17.13 14.65 13.58
CA THR A 11 16.63 15.80 12.83
C THR A 11 17.60 16.97 12.93
N PHE A 12 18.06 17.46 11.78
CA PHE A 12 18.97 18.60 11.68
C PHE A 12 18.21 19.91 11.44
N LEU A 13 18.91 21.04 11.48
CA LEU A 13 18.34 22.32 11.06
C LEU A 13 18.59 22.55 9.57
N PRO A 14 17.65 23.20 8.86
CA PRO A 14 17.97 23.77 7.55
C PRO A 14 19.13 24.75 7.70
N ASP A 15 19.96 24.84 6.67
CA ASP A 15 20.88 25.95 6.53
C ASP A 15 20.08 27.25 6.34
N GLY A 16 19.91 28.01 7.44
CA GLY A 16 19.20 29.28 7.42
C GLY A 16 19.92 30.32 6.56
N PRO A 17 19.27 31.45 6.21
CA PRO A 17 19.94 32.56 5.57
C PRO A 17 21.01 33.09 6.53
N TYR A 18 22.26 32.72 6.31
CA TYR A 18 23.37 33.36 7.00
C TYR A 18 23.35 34.83 6.63
N GLU A 19 23.40 35.71 7.63
CA GLU A 19 23.78 37.09 7.40
C GLU A 19 25.16 37.06 6.73
N HIS A 20 25.20 37.32 5.43
CA HIS A 20 26.44 37.59 4.72
C HIS A 20 27.09 38.78 5.43
N CYS A 21 28.10 38.52 6.24
CA CYS A 21 28.91 39.57 6.84
C CYS A 21 29.75 40.20 5.73
N THR A 22 29.18 41.15 5.00
CA THR A 22 29.87 41.92 3.97
C THR A 22 30.95 42.84 4.56
N ASN A 23 31.00 43.00 5.89
CA ASN A 23 31.95 43.87 6.60
C ASN A 23 32.76 43.15 7.69
N CYS A 24 33.12 41.88 7.49
CA CYS A 24 34.12 41.22 8.33
C CYS A 24 35.54 41.52 7.78
N HIS A 25 35.90 42.81 7.71
CA HIS A 25 37.28 43.22 7.43
C HIS A 25 38.14 43.05 8.68
N ASP A 26 38.95 42.01 8.64
CA ASP A 26 40.37 41.97 8.99
C ASP A 26 40.93 43.19 9.75
N THR A 27 40.81 43.20 11.08
CA THR A 27 41.62 44.07 11.94
C THR A 27 42.96 43.41 12.25
N ARG A 28 43.80 43.21 11.23
CA ARG A 28 45.24 42.93 11.42
C ARG A 28 46.07 43.53 10.28
N SER A 29 46.39 44.82 10.42
CA SER A 29 47.74 45.37 10.23
C SER A 29 47.64 46.88 10.14
N GLY A 30 48.15 47.58 11.15
CA GLY A 30 48.45 49.00 11.03
C GLY A 30 49.66 49.20 10.14
N PHE A 31 49.50 49.95 9.06
CA PHE A 31 50.55 50.75 8.44
C PHE A 31 49.93 52.08 7.96
N PRO A 32 50.54 53.24 8.27
CA PRO A 32 49.98 54.53 7.92
C PRO A 32 50.42 54.94 6.52
N GLY A 33 49.48 55.33 5.65
CA GLY A 33 49.85 55.78 4.32
C GLY A 33 48.69 56.31 3.47
N ARG A 34 48.50 57.63 3.55
CA ARG A 34 48.14 58.53 2.44
C ARG A 34 46.72 58.49 1.82
N THR A 35 46.10 59.67 2.00
CA THR A 35 45.38 60.51 1.02
C THR A 35 44.04 60.04 0.44
N LYS A 36 42.99 60.70 0.97
CA LYS A 36 41.92 61.42 0.24
C LYS A 36 41.74 61.07 -1.24
N LEU A 37 40.53 60.62 -1.58
CA LEU A 37 39.77 61.22 -2.67
C LEU A 37 38.32 61.38 -2.23
N GLU A 38 37.88 62.63 -2.21
CA GLU A 38 36.47 63.02 -2.24
C GLU A 38 35.90 62.63 -3.61
N ASP A 39 34.59 62.33 -3.68
CA ASP A 39 33.55 63.12 -4.35
C ASP A 39 32.30 62.25 -4.66
N PRO A 40 31.18 62.76 -5.20
CA PRO A 40 30.14 63.45 -4.46
C PRO A 40 28.75 62.77 -4.54
N GLY A 41 27.93 63.13 -3.56
CA GLY A 41 26.54 63.58 -3.74
C GLY A 41 25.67 62.92 -4.81
N LEU A 42 24.69 62.14 -4.36
CA LEU A 42 23.41 62.04 -5.06
C LEU A 42 22.25 62.17 -4.08
N ILE A 43 21.63 63.35 -4.19
CA ILE A 43 20.42 63.83 -3.57
C ILE A 43 19.24 62.93 -3.96
N ARG A 44 18.50 62.38 -2.99
CA ARG A 44 17.06 62.15 -3.13
C ARG A 44 16.32 62.56 -1.86
N LYS A 45 15.29 63.37 -2.11
CA LYS A 45 14.40 64.10 -1.20
C LYS A 45 13.44 63.18 -0.40
N PRO A 46 12.85 63.69 0.70
CA PRO A 46 12.09 62.90 1.66
C PRO A 46 10.61 62.75 1.27
N ALA A 47 9.97 61.71 1.81
CA ALA A 47 8.53 61.49 1.75
C ALA A 47 8.04 61.05 3.15
N PRO A 48 6.77 61.32 3.52
CA PRO A 48 6.47 62.07 4.72
C PRO A 48 5.98 61.24 5.90
N LEU A 49 6.16 61.83 7.09
CA LEU A 49 5.49 61.45 8.35
C LEU A 49 3.97 61.47 8.17
N ARG A 50 3.30 60.41 8.65
CA ARG A 50 1.87 60.42 8.97
C ARG A 50 1.66 60.16 10.47
N PRO A 51 0.56 60.68 11.03
CA PRO A 51 0.47 61.04 12.44
C PRO A 51 -0.15 59.95 13.30
N PHE A 52 0.03 60.17 14.60
CA PHE A 52 -0.56 59.47 15.74
C PHE A 52 -2.09 59.37 15.70
N GLY A 53 -2.59 58.30 16.32
CA GLY A 53 -3.98 58.04 16.71
C GLY A 53 -4.37 56.60 16.36
N GLU A 54 -4.87 55.73 17.23
CA GLU A 54 -5.43 55.87 18.58
C GLU A 54 -5.26 54.54 19.33
N THR A 55 -5.31 54.67 20.65
CA THR A 55 -5.34 53.63 21.67
C THR A 55 -6.48 52.62 21.48
N GLY A 56 -6.14 51.32 21.51
CA GLY A 56 -7.10 50.22 21.50
C GLY A 56 -6.55 48.98 22.20
N GLN A 57 -6.79 48.95 23.51
CA GLN A 57 -6.79 47.85 24.49
C GLN A 57 -6.50 46.41 24.03
N ASN A 58 -5.46 45.84 24.67
CA ASN A 58 -5.39 44.51 25.27
C ASN A 58 -6.21 43.35 24.65
N PHE A 59 -5.50 42.47 23.94
CA PHE A 59 -5.67 41.03 24.10
C PHE A 59 -4.27 40.37 24.12
N GLU A 60 -3.80 40.07 25.34
CA GLU A 60 -2.69 39.15 25.57
C GLU A 60 -3.06 37.78 24.99
N SER A 61 -2.53 37.48 23.81
CA SER A 61 -2.38 36.11 23.36
C SER A 61 -0.92 35.74 23.58
N ALA A 62 -0.71 34.87 24.56
CA ALA A 62 0.57 34.23 24.86
C ALA A 62 1.02 33.36 23.68
N ASN A 63 1.52 33.99 22.62
CA ASN A 63 2.40 33.36 21.66
C ASN A 63 3.83 33.60 22.14
N MET A 64 4.32 32.70 23.01
CA MET A 64 5.74 32.41 23.05
C MET A 64 6.13 31.84 21.67
N SER A 65 6.33 32.73 20.70
CA SER A 65 7.20 32.42 19.58
C SER A 65 8.53 32.09 20.22
N GLN A 66 8.92 30.82 20.23
CA GLN A 66 10.28 30.42 20.49
C GLN A 66 11.13 31.18 19.47
N ARG A 67 11.69 32.32 19.89
CA ARG A 67 12.75 33.00 19.15
C ARG A 67 13.88 31.98 19.11
N GLN A 68 13.98 31.24 18.01
CA GLN A 68 15.09 30.37 17.73
C GLN A 68 16.35 31.21 17.97
N LYS A 69 17.17 30.79 18.93
CA LYS A 69 18.44 31.47 19.20
C LYS A 69 19.22 31.54 17.88
N PRO A 70 19.86 32.68 17.56
CA PRO A 70 20.60 32.82 16.31
C PRO A 70 21.63 31.69 16.20
N TYR A 71 21.75 31.12 14.99
CA TYR A 71 22.73 30.09 14.64
C TYR A 71 24.11 30.50 15.17
N TYR A 72 24.76 29.61 15.94
CA TYR A 72 26.13 29.89 16.37
C TYR A 72 27.06 29.63 15.19
N ARG A 73 27.93 30.61 14.85
CA ARG A 73 28.95 30.48 13.78
C ARG A 73 29.85 29.24 13.94
N SER A 74 29.89 28.62 15.12
CA SER A 74 30.67 27.43 15.44
C SER A 74 30.00 26.11 15.06
N GLN A 75 28.71 26.08 14.69
CA GLN A 75 28.03 24.84 14.32
C GLN A 75 28.54 24.33 12.97
N LYS A 76 28.90 23.04 12.92
CA LYS A 76 29.42 22.41 11.71
C LYS A 76 28.32 22.26 10.67
N ARG A 77 28.59 22.70 9.45
CA ARG A 77 27.72 22.51 8.28
C ARG A 77 28.10 21.22 7.58
N HIS A 78 27.11 20.40 7.25
CA HIS A 78 27.29 19.15 6.52
C HIS A 78 26.58 19.24 5.17
N HIS A 79 27.28 18.82 4.11
CA HIS A 79 26.63 18.62 2.81
C HIS A 79 25.67 17.45 2.90
N ALA A 80 24.48 17.59 2.30
CA ALA A 80 23.43 16.58 2.31
C ALA A 80 22.61 16.61 1.00
N TYR A 81 21.73 15.64 0.83
CA TYR A 81 20.69 15.67 -0.20
C TYR A 81 19.31 15.66 0.46
N MET A 82 18.43 16.58 0.08
CA MET A 82 17.03 16.56 0.51
C MET A 82 16.19 15.77 -0.49
N LEU A 83 15.43 14.80 0.00
CA LEU A 83 14.47 14.04 -0.80
C LEU A 83 13.11 14.74 -0.80
N ASN A 84 12.80 15.43 -1.90
CA ASN A 84 11.54 16.13 -2.07
C ASN A 84 10.79 15.59 -3.30
N ASN A 85 9.59 15.03 -3.10
CA ASN A 85 8.75 14.46 -4.16
C ASN A 85 9.50 13.47 -5.07
N GLY A 86 10.37 12.64 -4.48
CA GLY A 86 11.19 11.65 -5.19
C GLY A 86 12.35 12.20 -6.00
N LYS A 87 12.70 13.48 -5.81
CA LYS A 87 13.91 14.09 -6.36
C LYS A 87 14.87 14.41 -5.22
N LEU A 88 16.15 14.15 -5.45
CA LEU A 88 17.21 14.56 -4.54
C LEU A 88 17.71 15.94 -4.98
N THR A 89 17.68 16.89 -4.06
CA THR A 89 18.24 18.24 -4.26
C THR A 89 19.39 18.44 -3.29
N PRO A 90 20.58 18.87 -3.75
CA PRO A 90 21.67 19.24 -2.85
C PRO A 90 21.18 20.25 -1.81
N THR A 91 21.59 20.05 -0.56
CA THR A 91 21.27 20.94 0.56
C THR A 91 22.41 20.94 1.58
N TYR A 92 22.30 21.81 2.58
CA TYR A 92 23.16 21.79 3.74
C TYR A 92 22.31 21.59 4.99
N ILE A 93 22.86 20.83 5.93
CA ILE A 93 22.24 20.59 7.23
C ILE A 93 23.19 21.00 8.34
N VAL A 94 22.61 21.55 9.40
CA VAL A 94 23.36 22.04 10.57
C VAL A 94 22.93 21.25 11.80
N GLU A 95 23.91 20.74 12.53
CA GLU A 95 23.66 20.01 13.77
C GLU A 95 23.09 20.95 14.85
N LYS A 96 22.00 20.58 15.52
CA LYS A 96 21.45 21.37 16.65
C LYS A 96 22.45 21.36 17.80
N LEU A 97 22.45 22.39 18.65
CA LEU A 97 23.39 22.52 19.77
C LEU A 97 23.28 21.38 20.79
N ASP A 98 22.07 20.86 20.96
CA ASP A 98 21.74 19.74 21.82
C ASP A 98 21.59 18.42 21.04
N GLN A 99 21.92 18.43 19.74
CA GLN A 99 21.95 17.21 18.97
C GLN A 99 23.10 16.34 19.48
N GLN A 100 22.82 15.06 19.64
CA GLN A 100 23.79 14.06 20.04
C GLN A 100 23.80 12.94 19.00
N PHE A 101 23.94 13.29 17.72
CA PHE A 101 23.75 12.34 16.62
C PHE A 101 24.62 11.10 16.80
N GLY A 102 25.89 11.25 17.21
CA GLY A 102 26.80 10.12 17.46
C GLY A 102 26.33 9.12 18.52
N MET A 103 25.49 9.51 19.49
CA MET A 103 24.96 8.56 20.48
C MET A 103 23.78 7.74 19.95
N PHE A 104 23.12 8.20 18.90
CA PHE A 104 21.94 7.56 18.29
C PHE A 104 22.19 7.09 16.85
N ALA A 105 23.41 7.31 16.35
CA ALA A 105 23.88 6.79 15.09
C ALA A 105 23.93 5.26 15.15
N THR A 106 23.55 4.61 14.06
CA THR A 106 23.73 3.15 13.95
C THR A 106 25.24 2.83 13.95
N VAL A 107 25.57 1.57 14.22
CA VAL A 107 26.96 1.08 14.06
C VAL A 107 27.50 1.39 12.66
N TRP A 108 26.64 1.30 11.64
CA TRP A 108 27.00 1.64 10.28
C TRP A 108 27.28 3.15 10.10
N GLU A 109 26.40 4.01 10.62
CA GLU A 109 26.56 5.47 10.53
C GLU A 109 27.84 5.95 11.23
N LEU A 110 28.17 5.36 12.38
CA LEU A 110 29.42 5.64 13.11
C LEU A 110 30.67 5.37 12.26
N GLU A 111 30.62 4.39 11.38
CA GLU A 111 31.76 4.00 10.56
C GLU A 111 31.82 4.77 9.23
N PHE A 112 30.68 4.95 8.57
CA PHE A 112 30.60 5.36 7.17
C PHE A 112 30.05 6.76 6.93
N SER A 113 29.24 7.31 7.84
CA SER A 113 28.58 8.61 7.63
C SER A 113 29.57 9.78 7.74
N ASN A 114 29.42 10.79 6.88
CA ASN A 114 30.16 12.05 6.99
C ASN A 114 29.65 12.97 8.13
N LEU A 115 28.57 12.57 8.82
CA LEU A 115 28.04 13.26 9.99
C LEU A 115 28.89 13.03 11.25
N ILE A 116 29.67 11.94 11.30
CA ILE A 116 30.45 11.56 12.47
C ILE A 116 31.91 12.03 12.32
N PRO A 117 32.41 12.92 13.19
CA PRO A 117 33.82 13.28 13.22
C PRO A 117 34.70 12.05 13.51
N GLY A 118 35.68 11.77 12.64
CA GLY A 118 36.58 10.63 12.79
C GLY A 118 36.11 9.32 12.14
N GLY A 119 34.88 9.26 11.63
CA GLY A 119 34.45 8.19 10.72
C GLY A 119 35.18 8.26 9.38
N ARG A 120 35.06 7.22 8.55
CA ARG A 120 35.67 7.23 7.20
C ARG A 120 35.09 8.31 6.29
N GLY A 121 33.92 8.85 6.65
CA GLY A 121 33.36 10.07 6.07
C GLY A 121 32.98 9.96 4.59
N THR A 122 32.72 8.75 4.09
CA THR A 122 32.55 8.49 2.65
C THR A 122 31.12 8.65 2.16
N TYR A 123 30.13 8.77 3.07
CA TYR A 123 28.72 8.81 2.71
C TYR A 123 28.03 10.12 3.11
N THR A 124 27.37 10.73 2.12
CA THR A 124 26.60 11.96 2.27
C THR A 124 25.17 11.65 2.73
N PRO A 125 24.66 12.27 3.80
CA PRO A 125 23.32 12.00 4.32
C PRO A 125 22.24 12.45 3.33
N VAL A 126 21.16 11.66 3.31
CA VAL A 126 19.90 12.00 2.65
C VAL A 126 18.87 12.30 3.73
N VAL A 127 18.24 13.46 3.63
CA VAL A 127 17.24 13.94 4.58
C VAL A 127 15.87 14.09 3.93
N ASP A 128 14.81 13.93 4.72
CA ASP A 128 13.45 14.27 4.28
C ASP A 128 13.15 15.78 4.41
N GLN A 129 11.90 16.17 4.16
CA GLN A 129 11.43 17.56 4.27
C GLN A 129 11.49 18.11 5.71
N THR A 130 11.62 17.24 6.71
CA THR A 130 11.79 17.63 8.11
C THR A 130 13.25 17.71 8.52
N TYR A 131 14.19 17.47 7.59
CA TYR A 131 15.63 17.37 7.83
C TYR A 131 16.02 16.18 8.71
N ALA A 132 15.18 15.15 8.78
CA ALA A 132 15.53 13.88 9.42
C ALA A 132 16.38 13.02 8.48
N VAL A 133 17.47 12.44 8.97
CA VAL A 133 18.32 11.54 8.17
C VAL A 133 17.57 10.23 7.90
N ILE A 134 17.26 9.99 6.63
CA ILE A 134 16.52 8.81 6.16
C ILE A 134 17.40 7.80 5.43
N GLY A 135 18.64 8.17 5.09
CA GLY A 135 19.59 7.29 4.40
C GLY A 135 20.87 8.03 4.06
N HIS A 136 21.73 7.41 3.25
CA HIS A 136 22.95 8.03 2.76
C HIS A 136 23.24 7.67 1.30
N ILE A 137 24.07 8.46 0.64
CA ILE A 137 24.57 8.20 -0.73
C ILE A 137 26.09 8.27 -0.71
N GLY A 138 26.73 7.31 -1.35
CA GLY A 138 28.19 7.28 -1.48
C GLY A 138 28.65 6.27 -2.52
N SER A 139 29.96 6.25 -2.75
CA SER A 139 30.60 5.26 -3.61
C SER A 139 31.22 4.16 -2.77
N VAL A 140 31.07 2.91 -3.23
CA VAL A 140 31.50 1.70 -2.52
C VAL A 140 32.13 0.71 -3.48
N SER A 141 33.22 0.08 -3.06
CA SER A 141 33.81 -1.03 -3.79
C SER A 141 33.05 -2.33 -3.52
N ALA A 142 32.99 -3.22 -4.50
CA ALA A 142 32.25 -4.48 -4.41
C ALA A 142 32.65 -5.37 -3.22
N ASN A 143 33.93 -5.33 -2.82
CA ASN A 143 34.47 -6.04 -1.65
C ASN A 143 34.05 -5.46 -0.29
N LEU A 144 33.41 -4.29 -0.27
CA LEU A 144 32.76 -3.70 0.91
C LEU A 144 31.25 -3.89 0.87
N MET A 145 30.74 -4.67 -0.09
CA MET A 145 29.33 -5.03 -0.19
C MET A 145 29.19 -6.52 0.13
N ALA A 146 28.23 -6.85 1.00
CA ALA A 146 27.98 -8.20 1.47
C ALA A 146 26.56 -8.65 1.13
N VAL A 147 26.47 -9.91 0.72
CA VAL A 147 25.20 -10.64 0.51
C VAL A 147 25.21 -11.91 1.34
N VAL A 148 24.02 -12.41 1.69
CA VAL A 148 23.91 -13.68 2.39
C VAL A 148 24.51 -14.78 1.51
N LYS A 149 25.31 -15.67 2.09
CA LYS A 149 25.91 -16.78 1.36
C LYS A 149 24.79 -17.67 0.83
N GLN A 150 24.56 -17.61 -0.48
CA GLN A 150 23.64 -18.48 -1.20
C GLN A 150 24.44 -19.32 -2.20
N ASP A 151 23.88 -20.46 -2.60
CA ASP A 151 24.40 -21.23 -3.72
C ASP A 151 24.07 -20.48 -5.02
N PHE A 152 24.93 -19.53 -5.41
CA PHE A 152 24.76 -18.68 -6.60
C PHE A 152 24.54 -19.46 -7.90
N TYR A 153 25.01 -20.72 -7.94
CA TYR A 153 24.80 -21.62 -9.06
C TYR A 153 23.33 -22.07 -9.21
N GLU A 154 22.60 -22.21 -8.11
CA GLU A 154 21.19 -22.63 -8.13
C GLU A 154 20.24 -21.45 -8.41
N SER A 155 20.62 -20.23 -8.02
CA SER A 155 19.76 -19.05 -8.16
C SER A 155 19.81 -18.39 -9.54
N GLY A 156 20.73 -18.82 -10.42
CA GLY A 156 20.95 -18.23 -11.74
C GLY A 156 21.36 -16.74 -11.67
N LEU A 157 21.86 -16.30 -10.52
CA LEU A 157 22.36 -14.94 -10.32
C LEU A 157 23.72 -14.78 -11.00
N ARG A 158 23.87 -13.71 -11.78
CA ARG A 158 25.21 -13.27 -12.18
C ARG A 158 25.79 -12.49 -11.01
N GLN A 159 26.83 -13.05 -10.40
CA GLN A 159 27.63 -12.35 -9.40
C GLN A 159 28.07 -10.98 -9.97
N GLY A 160 27.88 -9.90 -9.21
CA GLY A 160 28.18 -8.52 -9.63
C GLY A 160 27.03 -7.75 -10.29
N ASP A 161 25.87 -8.36 -10.55
CA ASP A 161 24.72 -7.65 -11.13
C ASP A 161 23.85 -6.97 -10.07
N LEU A 162 24.16 -5.70 -9.77
CA LEU A 162 23.49 -4.94 -8.71
C LEU A 162 21.98 -4.79 -8.96
N GLU A 163 21.59 -4.59 -10.22
CA GLU A 163 20.17 -4.44 -10.58
C GLU A 163 19.40 -5.73 -10.31
N GLN A 164 19.98 -6.89 -10.64
CA GLN A 164 19.35 -8.19 -10.41
C GLN A 164 19.05 -8.45 -8.92
N PHE A 165 19.97 -8.09 -8.01
CA PHE A 165 19.75 -8.20 -6.56
C PHE A 165 18.65 -7.25 -6.07
N LEU A 166 18.66 -6.00 -6.55
CA LEU A 166 17.67 -4.99 -6.17
C LEU A 166 16.26 -5.33 -6.69
N ASP A 167 16.16 -5.96 -7.86
CA ASP A 167 14.91 -6.39 -8.47
C ASP A 167 14.31 -7.63 -7.81
N ARG A 168 15.17 -8.56 -7.37
CA ARG A 168 14.77 -9.74 -6.59
C ARG A 168 14.49 -9.44 -5.12
N ASP A 169 14.75 -8.21 -4.68
CA ASP A 169 14.56 -7.75 -3.30
C ASP A 169 15.46 -8.53 -2.31
N GLU A 170 16.65 -8.94 -2.78
CA GLU A 170 17.62 -9.65 -1.95
C GLU A 170 18.37 -8.69 -1.00
N PRO A 171 18.73 -9.15 0.21
CA PRO A 171 19.49 -8.34 1.17
C PRO A 171 20.93 -8.13 0.70
N LEU A 172 21.32 -6.86 0.62
CA LEU A 172 22.65 -6.40 0.21
C LEU A 172 23.05 -5.24 1.13
N TYR A 173 24.21 -5.34 1.76
CA TYR A 173 24.67 -4.37 2.77
C TYR A 173 26.07 -3.86 2.45
N VAL A 174 26.32 -2.59 2.76
CA VAL A 174 27.67 -2.03 2.85
C VAL A 174 28.24 -2.36 4.22
N VAL A 175 29.36 -3.06 4.26
CA VAL A 175 30.01 -3.49 5.51
C VAL A 175 31.53 -3.29 5.44
N SER A 176 32.15 -3.07 6.59
CA SER A 176 33.60 -2.97 6.71
C SER A 176 34.29 -4.32 6.86
N ARG A 177 33.55 -5.31 7.37
CA ARG A 177 33.97 -6.70 7.52
C ARG A 177 32.79 -7.60 7.16
N ILE A 178 33.05 -8.63 6.36
CA ILE A 178 32.03 -9.60 5.96
C ILE A 178 31.64 -10.47 7.17
N PRO A 179 30.37 -10.44 7.62
CA PRO A 179 29.94 -11.28 8.74
C PRO A 179 29.98 -12.77 8.41
N GLN A 180 30.01 -13.62 9.45
CA GLN A 180 29.89 -15.07 9.25
C GLN A 180 28.55 -15.41 8.59
N GLY A 181 28.58 -16.28 7.57
CA GLY A 181 27.39 -16.64 6.78
C GLY A 181 27.10 -15.68 5.61
N TRP A 182 27.95 -14.68 5.39
CA TRP A 182 27.86 -13.75 4.27
C TRP A 182 29.06 -13.92 3.34
N THR A 183 28.96 -13.38 2.14
CA THR A 183 30.05 -13.32 1.17
C THR A 183 30.09 -11.95 0.50
N ASN A 184 31.22 -11.63 -0.13
CA ASN A 184 31.34 -10.45 -0.98
C ASN A 184 30.31 -10.51 -2.11
N PHE A 185 29.69 -9.36 -2.38
CA PHE A 185 28.73 -9.15 -3.46
C PHE A 185 29.31 -9.54 -4.82
N ASP A 186 30.56 -9.11 -5.09
CA ASP A 186 31.28 -9.50 -6.29
C ASP A 186 32.71 -9.95 -5.97
N ALA A 187 32.93 -11.27 -5.98
CA ALA A 187 34.25 -11.86 -5.79
C ALA A 187 35.08 -11.86 -7.09
N ARG A 188 34.47 -11.66 -8.26
CA ARG A 188 35.16 -11.64 -9.56
C ARG A 188 35.72 -10.26 -9.86
N ALA A 189 35.00 -9.21 -9.48
CA ALA A 189 35.43 -7.82 -9.59
C ALA A 189 35.37 -7.09 -8.23
N PRO A 190 36.19 -7.50 -7.24
CA PRO A 190 36.12 -6.96 -5.87
C PRO A 190 36.36 -5.46 -5.76
N PHE A 191 37.00 -4.85 -6.76
CA PHE A 191 37.32 -3.42 -6.78
C PHE A 191 36.40 -2.61 -7.70
N GLN A 192 35.35 -3.21 -8.27
CA GLN A 192 34.36 -2.46 -9.02
C GLN A 192 33.64 -1.48 -8.09
N ILE A 193 33.48 -0.23 -8.54
CA ILE A 193 32.91 0.84 -7.73
C ILE A 193 31.45 1.07 -8.15
N TYR A 194 30.59 1.08 -7.16
CA TYR A 194 29.16 1.34 -7.26
C TYR A 194 28.84 2.63 -6.54
N THR A 195 27.94 3.43 -7.08
CA THR A 195 27.32 4.51 -6.33
C THR A 195 26.00 3.99 -5.81
N VAL A 196 25.91 3.92 -4.49
CA VAL A 196 24.79 3.32 -3.79
C VAL A 196 24.09 4.36 -2.94
N ALA A 197 22.77 4.24 -2.89
CA ALA A 197 21.98 4.76 -1.82
C ALA A 197 21.76 3.66 -0.79
N VAL A 198 21.94 3.99 0.49
CA VAL A 198 21.84 3.05 1.59
C VAL A 198 20.90 3.56 2.69
N SER A 199 20.28 2.63 3.41
CA SER A 199 19.55 2.95 4.64
C SER A 199 20.53 3.37 5.77
N PRO A 200 20.03 3.90 6.90
CA PRO A 200 20.87 4.19 8.06
C PRO A 200 21.66 2.99 8.59
N ASP A 201 21.25 1.75 8.29
CA ASP A 201 21.96 0.54 8.72
C ASP A 201 22.91 -0.02 7.65
N GLY A 202 23.08 0.69 6.53
CA GLY A 202 23.96 0.29 5.45
C GLY A 202 23.35 -0.63 4.41
N GLU A 203 22.04 -0.90 4.47
CA GLU A 203 21.37 -1.72 3.46
C GLU A 203 21.27 -0.96 2.14
N VAL A 204 21.74 -1.56 1.04
CA VAL A 204 21.70 -0.96 -0.30
C VAL A 204 20.26 -0.94 -0.81
N VAL A 205 19.70 0.26 -0.90
CA VAL A 205 18.32 0.49 -1.35
C VAL A 205 18.22 0.72 -2.85
N SER A 206 19.30 1.22 -3.44
CA SER A 206 19.47 1.48 -4.86
C SER A 206 20.95 1.63 -5.17
N GLY A 207 21.36 1.40 -6.41
CA GLY A 207 22.66 1.84 -6.88
C GLY A 207 22.83 1.64 -8.38
N GLU A 208 23.94 2.16 -8.90
CA GLU A 208 24.35 2.04 -10.29
C GLU A 208 25.86 1.81 -10.34
N VAL A 209 26.34 1.16 -11.39
CA VAL A 209 27.78 0.96 -11.63
C VAL A 209 28.38 2.27 -12.11
N THR A 210 29.35 2.82 -11.37
CA THR A 210 29.91 4.15 -11.67
C THR A 210 31.21 4.10 -12.47
N GLY A 211 31.89 2.96 -12.53
CA GLY A 211 33.10 2.78 -13.33
C GLY A 211 33.72 1.39 -13.20
N SER A 212 34.45 0.95 -14.24
CA SER A 212 34.90 -0.44 -14.40
C SER A 212 36.37 -0.73 -14.07
N ASN A 213 37.21 0.21 -13.60
CA ASN A 213 38.63 -0.08 -13.33
C ASN A 213 39.23 0.69 -12.15
N ALA A 214 39.76 -0.04 -11.17
CA ALA A 214 40.41 0.48 -9.95
C ALA A 214 41.84 1.04 -10.17
N GLY A 215 42.19 1.45 -11.39
CA GLY A 215 43.56 1.89 -11.74
C GLY A 215 43.68 3.34 -12.25
N ALA A 216 42.57 3.98 -12.60
CA ALA A 216 42.58 5.38 -13.05
C ALA A 216 41.90 6.23 -11.97
N VAL A 217 42.69 6.91 -11.14
CA VAL A 217 42.19 8.01 -10.32
C VAL A 217 41.83 9.13 -11.28
N ALA A 218 40.58 9.13 -11.76
CA ALA A 218 40.04 10.27 -12.47
C ALA A 218 39.97 11.43 -11.47
N VAL A 219 40.80 12.44 -11.70
CA VAL A 219 40.61 13.75 -11.08
C VAL A 219 39.20 14.20 -11.49
N PRO A 220 38.31 14.58 -10.55
CA PRO A 220 36.92 14.89 -10.88
C PRO A 220 36.88 16.08 -11.84
N GLY A 221 36.68 15.79 -13.11
CA GLY A 221 36.40 16.75 -14.15
C GLY A 221 34.92 17.14 -14.14
N PRO A 222 34.56 18.20 -14.88
CA PRO A 222 33.18 18.68 -14.95
C PRO A 222 32.17 17.63 -15.48
N PHE A 223 32.64 16.58 -16.16
CA PHE A 223 31.82 15.47 -16.63
C PHE A 223 31.35 14.53 -15.51
N GLU A 224 32.16 14.29 -14.45
CA GLU A 224 31.69 13.52 -13.28
C GLU A 224 30.61 14.28 -12.48
N TYR A 225 30.60 15.60 -12.54
CA TYR A 225 29.57 16.43 -11.91
C TYR A 225 28.22 16.30 -12.65
N LEU A 226 28.25 16.26 -13.99
CA LEU A 226 27.05 16.10 -14.82
C LEU A 226 26.50 14.67 -14.79
N SER A 227 27.36 13.65 -14.84
CA SER A 227 26.94 12.25 -14.65
C SER A 227 26.43 12.04 -13.22
N GLY A 228 27.06 12.68 -12.23
CA GLY A 228 26.60 12.72 -10.85
C GLY A 228 25.19 13.29 -10.71
N MET A 229 24.81 14.34 -11.45
CA MET A 229 23.45 14.89 -11.39
C MET A 229 22.38 13.97 -12.00
N ALA A 230 22.67 13.32 -13.12
CA ALA A 230 21.77 12.33 -13.72
C ALA A 230 21.60 11.10 -12.82
N LEU A 231 22.70 10.67 -12.20
CA LEU A 231 22.76 9.60 -11.22
C LEU A 231 21.98 9.95 -9.95
N VAL A 232 22.12 11.17 -9.41
CA VAL A 232 21.36 11.68 -8.27
C VAL A 232 19.85 11.73 -8.57
N ALA A 233 19.46 12.09 -9.79
CA ALA A 233 18.05 12.06 -10.20
C ALA A 233 17.47 10.63 -10.25
N ARG A 234 18.22 9.68 -10.82
CA ARG A 234 17.84 8.25 -10.87
C ARG A 234 17.80 7.62 -9.47
N LEU A 235 18.83 7.90 -8.68
CA LEU A 235 18.91 7.48 -7.29
C LEU A 235 17.74 8.05 -6.51
N GLY A 236 17.34 9.31 -6.67
CA GLY A 236 16.22 9.89 -5.91
C GLY A 236 14.90 9.13 -6.05
N TYR A 237 14.54 8.72 -7.27
CA TYR A 237 13.35 7.91 -7.51
C TYR A 237 13.49 6.50 -6.91
N ALA A 238 14.68 5.90 -7.08
CA ALA A 238 14.97 4.58 -6.56
C ALA A 238 15.15 4.55 -5.04
N LEU A 239 15.53 5.66 -4.40
CA LEU A 239 15.71 5.83 -2.96
C LEU A 239 14.35 5.89 -2.27
N VAL A 240 13.36 6.60 -2.83
CA VAL A 240 11.96 6.52 -2.36
C VAL A 240 11.47 5.08 -2.43
N ARG A 241 11.68 4.43 -3.58
CA ARG A 241 11.23 3.04 -3.78
C ARG A 241 11.94 2.10 -2.82
N GLY A 242 13.25 2.27 -2.63
CA GLY A 242 14.17 1.42 -1.91
C GLY A 242 14.11 1.56 -0.38
N LEU A 243 14.09 2.79 0.15
CA LEU A 243 13.82 3.03 1.58
C LEU A 243 12.47 2.46 1.99
N LEU A 244 11.48 2.62 1.13
CA LEU A 244 10.18 2.00 1.32
C LEU A 244 10.27 0.47 1.31
N LYS A 245 11.13 -0.16 0.48
CA LYS A 245 11.38 -1.62 0.54
C LYS A 245 12.03 -2.04 1.85
N VAL A 246 12.99 -1.28 2.36
CA VAL A 246 13.73 -1.59 3.60
C VAL A 246 12.82 -1.46 4.82
N LEU A 247 12.04 -0.39 4.89
CA LEU A 247 11.01 -0.24 5.92
C LEU A 247 10.01 -1.41 5.87
N ILE A 248 9.68 -1.89 4.66
CA ILE A 248 8.82 -3.06 4.43
C ILE A 248 9.47 -4.36 4.91
N ARG A 249 10.74 -4.61 4.56
CA ARG A 249 11.47 -5.82 5.00
C ARG A 249 11.63 -5.84 6.52
N LYS A 250 12.00 -4.72 7.13
CA LYS A 250 12.07 -4.57 8.59
C LYS A 250 10.73 -4.81 9.27
N ALA A 251 9.65 -4.29 8.67
CA ALA A 251 8.29 -4.55 9.12
C ALA A 251 7.91 -6.05 9.00
N LEU A 252 8.28 -6.72 7.91
CA LEU A 252 8.01 -8.14 7.73
C LEU A 252 8.88 -9.03 8.63
N GLN A 253 10.07 -8.58 9.03
CA GLN A 253 11.03 -9.35 9.83
C GLN A 253 10.92 -9.15 11.34
N SER A 254 10.10 -8.22 11.84
CA SER A 254 10.09 -7.94 13.28
C SER A 254 8.77 -7.41 13.81
N ALA A 255 8.56 -7.61 15.11
CA ALA A 255 7.52 -7.02 15.94
C ALA A 255 7.39 -5.48 15.82
N VAL A 256 8.28 -4.80 15.08
CA VAL A 256 8.34 -3.35 14.82
C VAL A 256 7.10 -2.81 14.10
N ILE A 257 6.33 -3.60 13.34
CA ILE A 257 5.02 -3.14 12.80
C ILE A 257 4.09 -2.69 13.95
N LYS A 258 4.17 -3.35 15.12
CA LYS A 258 3.35 -2.98 16.28
C LYS A 258 3.79 -1.65 16.91
N GLU A 259 5.04 -1.26 16.71
CA GLU A 259 5.63 -0.02 17.27
C GLU A 259 5.59 1.16 16.29
N LEU A 260 5.41 0.91 14.99
CA LEU A 260 5.19 1.99 14.02
C LEU A 260 3.82 2.64 14.27
N ALA A 261 3.80 3.93 14.60
CA ALA A 261 2.59 4.73 14.76
C ALA A 261 2.43 5.78 13.63
N GLY A 262 1.20 6.24 13.45
CA GLY A 262 0.92 7.42 12.62
C GLY A 262 1.00 7.23 11.09
N PRO A 263 1.23 8.32 10.33
CA PRO A 263 1.19 8.32 8.86
C PRO A 263 2.16 7.35 8.19
N THR A 264 3.32 7.11 8.80
CA THR A 264 4.35 6.19 8.28
C THR A 264 3.85 4.74 8.25
N ARG A 265 3.13 4.30 9.28
CA ARG A 265 2.48 2.98 9.29
C ARG A 265 1.43 2.84 8.20
N GLN A 266 0.60 3.86 7.99
CA GLN A 266 -0.43 3.82 6.95
C GLN A 266 0.18 3.77 5.53
N VAL A 267 1.24 4.53 5.29
CA VAL A 267 1.98 4.49 4.01
C VAL A 267 2.59 3.10 3.83
N LEU A 268 3.18 2.54 4.88
CA LEU A 268 3.80 1.22 4.84
C LEU A 268 2.78 0.11 4.57
N GLU A 269 1.66 0.11 5.31
CA GLU A 269 0.55 -0.84 5.13
C GLU A 269 -0.02 -0.76 3.70
N ARG A 270 -0.25 0.45 3.17
CA ARG A 270 -0.70 0.62 1.77
C ARG A 270 0.29 0.06 0.76
N VAL A 271 1.59 0.25 0.99
CA VAL A 271 2.60 -0.21 0.04
C VAL A 271 2.79 -1.72 0.14
N LEU A 272 2.75 -2.29 1.35
CA LEU A 272 2.71 -3.74 1.58
C LEU A 272 1.51 -4.37 0.88
N ALA A 273 0.31 -3.81 1.07
CA ALA A 273 -0.91 -4.26 0.40
C ALA A 273 -0.78 -4.17 -1.13
N ARG A 274 -0.25 -3.06 -1.65
CA ARG A 274 -0.02 -2.88 -3.09
C ARG A 274 1.00 -3.87 -3.65
N ARG A 275 2.08 -4.18 -2.92
CA ARG A 275 3.08 -5.18 -3.32
C ARG A 275 2.54 -6.60 -3.26
N ALA A 276 1.77 -6.95 -2.22
CA ALA A 276 1.08 -8.22 -2.16
C ALA A 276 0.13 -8.39 -3.35
N ALA A 277 -0.63 -7.35 -3.68
CA ALA A 277 -1.50 -7.34 -4.86
C ALA A 277 -0.72 -7.46 -6.19
N LEU A 278 0.43 -6.80 -6.32
CA LEU A 278 1.29 -6.90 -7.52
C LEU A 278 1.98 -8.26 -7.64
N LYS A 279 2.40 -8.87 -6.53
CA LYS A 279 3.00 -10.22 -6.51
C LYS A 279 1.95 -11.27 -6.88
N VAL A 280 0.75 -11.15 -6.34
CA VAL A 280 -0.43 -11.94 -6.75
C VAL A 280 -0.73 -11.76 -8.25
N ALA A 281 -0.61 -10.53 -8.77
CA ALA A 281 -0.83 -10.26 -10.19
C ALA A 281 0.23 -10.90 -11.12
N ARG A 282 1.38 -11.35 -10.59
CA ARG A 282 2.48 -11.97 -11.35
C ARG A 282 2.57 -13.50 -11.25
N MET A 283 1.75 -14.15 -10.43
CA MET A 283 1.75 -15.62 -10.33
C MET A 283 1.07 -16.24 -11.57
N PRO A 284 1.53 -17.42 -12.04
CA PRO A 284 0.96 -18.09 -13.21
C PRO A 284 -0.55 -18.28 -13.06
N GLN A 285 -1.28 -17.80 -14.06
CA GLN A 285 -2.55 -17.11 -13.85
C GLN A 285 -3.82 -17.95 -14.06
N ASN A 286 -3.72 -19.27 -14.25
CA ASN A 286 -4.91 -20.12 -14.52
C ASN A 286 -5.09 -21.27 -13.53
N SER A 287 -4.39 -21.27 -12.39
CA SER A 287 -4.47 -22.40 -11.46
C SER A 287 -5.69 -22.27 -10.54
N TYR A 288 -6.64 -23.20 -10.68
CA TYR A 288 -7.69 -23.43 -9.68
C TYR A 288 -7.09 -23.54 -8.27
N ARG A 289 -7.60 -22.75 -7.32
CA ARG A 289 -7.28 -22.85 -5.90
C ARG A 289 -8.52 -23.26 -5.10
N THR A 290 -8.37 -24.27 -4.24
CA THR A 290 -9.44 -24.74 -3.33
C THR A 290 -9.87 -23.67 -2.32
N VAL A 291 -9.01 -22.70 -2.01
CA VAL A 291 -9.32 -21.56 -1.13
C VAL A 291 -10.50 -20.72 -1.62
N THR A 292 -10.81 -20.77 -2.92
CA THR A 292 -11.96 -20.06 -3.49
C THR A 292 -13.31 -20.59 -2.97
N GLY A 293 -13.34 -21.83 -2.47
CA GLY A 293 -14.56 -22.52 -2.07
C GLY A 293 -15.45 -22.97 -3.24
N MET A 294 -14.94 -22.89 -4.47
CA MET A 294 -15.62 -23.36 -5.69
C MET A 294 -15.13 -24.75 -6.07
N THR A 295 -15.93 -25.49 -6.84
CA THR A 295 -15.45 -26.70 -7.53
C THR A 295 -14.57 -26.29 -8.71
N ARG A 296 -13.79 -27.24 -9.26
CA ARG A 296 -12.97 -26.98 -10.45
C ARG A 296 -13.83 -26.59 -11.66
N ASP A 297 -14.96 -27.27 -11.86
CA ASP A 297 -15.86 -27.00 -12.99
C ASP A 297 -16.51 -25.63 -12.85
N HIS A 298 -16.92 -25.26 -11.64
CA HIS A 298 -17.50 -23.95 -11.38
C HIS A 298 -16.46 -22.84 -11.56
N HIS A 299 -15.23 -23.06 -11.13
CA HIS A 299 -14.13 -22.14 -11.40
C HIS A 299 -13.93 -21.93 -12.91
N ALA A 300 -13.99 -22.99 -13.72
CA ALA A 300 -13.90 -22.90 -15.18
C ALA A 300 -15.09 -22.13 -15.79
N ALA A 301 -16.30 -22.30 -15.25
CA ALA A 301 -17.47 -21.54 -15.67
C ALA A 301 -17.31 -20.02 -15.47
N PHE A 302 -16.65 -19.58 -14.39
CA PHE A 302 -16.33 -18.16 -14.19
C PHE A 302 -15.31 -17.63 -15.21
N VAL A 303 -14.27 -18.42 -15.54
CA VAL A 303 -13.28 -18.06 -16.58
C VAL A 303 -14.00 -17.85 -17.91
N GLN A 304 -14.77 -18.84 -18.36
CA GLN A 304 -15.49 -18.78 -19.63
C GLN A 304 -16.51 -17.63 -19.66
N ALA A 305 -17.21 -17.38 -18.56
CA ALA A 305 -18.14 -16.26 -18.48
C ALA A 305 -17.43 -14.91 -18.57
N ALA A 306 -16.25 -14.75 -17.97
CA ALA A 306 -15.46 -13.51 -18.07
C ALA A 306 -14.99 -13.27 -19.52
N GLU A 307 -14.49 -14.31 -20.20
CA GLU A 307 -14.08 -14.27 -21.61
C GLU A 307 -15.26 -13.94 -22.54
N GLU A 308 -16.39 -14.66 -22.42
CA GLU A 308 -17.58 -14.48 -23.25
C GLU A 308 -18.18 -13.08 -23.08
N THR A 309 -18.35 -12.65 -21.82
CA THR A 309 -19.01 -11.37 -21.54
C THR A 309 -18.08 -10.17 -21.72
N ARG A 310 -16.77 -10.41 -21.79
CA ARG A 310 -15.69 -9.41 -21.78
C ARG A 310 -15.72 -8.52 -20.54
N LEU A 311 -16.06 -9.10 -19.39
CA LEU A 311 -16.17 -8.42 -18.09
C LEU A 311 -15.13 -8.98 -17.12
N ILE A 312 -14.64 -8.13 -16.21
CA ILE A 312 -13.92 -8.61 -15.03
C ILE A 312 -14.98 -9.02 -14.01
N ILE A 313 -14.96 -10.29 -13.62
CA ILE A 313 -15.89 -10.85 -12.64
C ILE A 313 -15.13 -11.12 -11.35
N VAL A 314 -15.50 -10.43 -10.28
CA VAL A 314 -14.89 -10.63 -8.95
C VAL A 314 -15.88 -11.35 -8.07
N VAL A 315 -15.49 -12.49 -7.50
CA VAL A 315 -16.31 -13.33 -6.61
C VAL A 315 -15.59 -13.54 -5.30
N ARG A 316 -16.32 -13.47 -4.18
CA ARG A 316 -15.74 -13.70 -2.86
C ARG A 316 -15.35 -15.16 -2.70
N HIS A 317 -14.32 -15.41 -1.90
CA HIS A 317 -14.07 -16.76 -1.43
C HIS A 317 -15.23 -17.23 -0.55
N THR A 318 -15.79 -18.39 -0.88
CA THR A 318 -16.81 -19.07 -0.06
C THR A 318 -16.15 -20.12 0.84
N ASN A 319 -16.93 -20.82 1.66
CA ASN A 319 -16.36 -21.83 2.57
C ASN A 319 -15.84 -23.04 1.76
N PRO A 320 -14.54 -23.39 1.82
CA PRO A 320 -14.01 -24.59 1.16
C PRO A 320 -14.65 -25.90 1.60
N LYS A 321 -15.24 -25.95 2.81
CA LYS A 321 -16.00 -27.12 3.29
C LYS A 321 -17.30 -27.35 2.52
N SER A 322 -17.80 -26.34 1.81
CA SER A 322 -18.98 -26.50 0.93
C SER A 322 -18.64 -27.21 -0.38
N ILE A 323 -17.38 -27.29 -0.82
CA ILE A 323 -16.98 -27.92 -2.09
C ILE A 323 -17.53 -29.35 -2.25
N PRO A 324 -17.28 -30.31 -1.33
CA PRO A 324 -17.81 -31.66 -1.49
C PRO A 324 -19.34 -31.71 -1.50
N LEU A 325 -20.00 -30.83 -0.73
CA LEU A 325 -21.46 -30.74 -0.71
C LEU A 325 -22.03 -30.19 -2.03
N ILE A 326 -21.37 -29.18 -2.60
CA ILE A 326 -21.68 -28.62 -3.91
C ILE A 326 -21.57 -29.71 -4.99
N GLN A 327 -20.50 -30.52 -4.97
CA GLN A 327 -20.33 -31.65 -5.90
C GLN A 327 -21.42 -32.71 -5.77
N GLN A 328 -22.02 -32.84 -4.59
CA GLN A 328 -23.18 -33.72 -4.35
C GLN A 328 -24.52 -33.04 -4.69
N GLY A 329 -24.49 -31.88 -5.34
CA GLY A 329 -25.68 -31.14 -5.77
C GLY A 329 -26.46 -30.51 -4.63
N CYS A 330 -25.79 -30.04 -3.57
CA CYS A 330 -26.44 -29.23 -2.54
C CYS A 330 -26.74 -27.80 -3.06
N PRO A 331 -27.96 -27.28 -2.83
CA PRO A 331 -28.37 -25.95 -3.28
C PRO A 331 -27.63 -24.81 -2.56
N GLY A 332 -27.32 -23.75 -3.31
CA GLY A 332 -26.75 -22.52 -2.77
C GLY A 332 -27.76 -21.73 -1.94
N LYS A 333 -27.27 -20.92 -1.00
CA LYS A 333 -28.08 -20.12 -0.08
C LYS A 333 -28.80 -18.99 -0.82
N PRO A 334 -30.15 -19.00 -0.91
CA PRO A 334 -30.89 -17.93 -1.54
C PRO A 334 -30.92 -16.66 -0.68
N LYS A 335 -31.21 -15.53 -1.33
CA LYS A 335 -31.25 -14.20 -0.70
C LYS A 335 -32.19 -14.11 0.50
N ASN A 336 -33.32 -14.82 0.49
CA ASN A 336 -34.26 -14.81 1.62
C ASN A 336 -33.69 -15.45 2.90
N LEU A 337 -32.59 -16.21 2.81
CA LEU A 337 -31.83 -16.76 3.95
C LEU A 337 -30.56 -15.96 4.29
N GLU A 338 -30.42 -14.70 3.82
CA GLU A 338 -29.21 -13.90 4.07
C GLU A 338 -28.93 -13.62 5.56
N PHE A 339 -29.95 -13.73 6.41
CA PHE A 339 -29.83 -13.56 7.86
C PHE A 339 -29.14 -14.74 8.55
N ILE A 340 -28.99 -15.88 7.88
CA ILE A 340 -28.31 -17.07 8.39
C ILE A 340 -26.94 -17.22 7.72
N ASN A 341 -25.93 -17.54 8.52
CA ASN A 341 -24.58 -17.79 8.03
C ASN A 341 -24.32 -19.28 7.80
N THR A 342 -23.41 -19.55 6.87
CA THR A 342 -22.84 -20.88 6.67
C THR A 342 -21.85 -21.16 7.79
N SER A 343 -21.93 -22.33 8.42
CA SER A 343 -20.96 -22.79 9.41
C SER A 343 -19.57 -22.91 8.78
N PRO A 344 -18.51 -22.34 9.39
CA PRO A 344 -17.15 -22.52 8.90
C PRO A 344 -16.69 -23.99 8.97
N GLN A 345 -17.22 -24.78 9.91
CA GLN A 345 -16.84 -26.18 10.12
C GLN A 345 -17.47 -27.11 9.08
N SER A 346 -18.78 -27.01 8.86
CA SER A 346 -19.52 -27.94 8.00
C SER A 346 -19.74 -27.45 6.58
N GLY A 347 -19.68 -26.14 6.33
CA GLY A 347 -20.04 -25.57 5.03
C GLY A 347 -21.55 -25.55 4.74
N ILE A 348 -22.38 -25.84 5.75
CA ILE A 348 -23.86 -25.86 5.69
C ILE A 348 -24.41 -24.61 6.38
N VAL A 349 -25.55 -24.09 5.90
CA VAL A 349 -26.30 -23.00 6.54
C VAL A 349 -26.91 -23.47 7.86
N MET A 350 -26.60 -22.77 8.97
CA MET A 350 -26.98 -23.16 10.33
C MET A 350 -27.83 -22.10 11.02
N ALA A 351 -29.08 -22.42 11.32
CA ALA A 351 -29.94 -21.66 12.22
C ALA A 351 -29.55 -21.97 13.68
N ASN A 352 -28.78 -21.07 14.30
CA ASN A 352 -28.20 -21.26 15.63
C ASN A 352 -29.09 -20.70 16.75
N THR A 353 -30.09 -19.87 16.41
CA THR A 353 -31.03 -19.29 17.37
C THR A 353 -32.46 -19.74 17.08
N SER A 354 -33.33 -19.73 18.10
CA SER A 354 -34.74 -20.06 17.94
C SER A 354 -35.46 -19.13 16.95
N ASP A 355 -35.09 -17.85 16.91
CA ASP A 355 -35.62 -16.89 15.92
C ASP A 355 -35.22 -17.26 14.49
N GLU A 356 -33.95 -17.62 14.26
CA GLU A 356 -33.47 -18.07 12.95
C GLU A 356 -34.19 -19.34 12.50
N VAL A 357 -34.41 -20.30 13.42
CA VAL A 357 -35.15 -21.54 13.16
C VAL A 357 -36.57 -21.22 12.71
N LEU A 358 -37.30 -20.42 13.49
CA LEU A 358 -38.69 -20.05 13.17
C LEU A 358 -38.77 -19.30 11.85
N LYS A 359 -37.85 -18.37 11.59
CA LYS A 359 -37.82 -17.59 10.35
C LYS A 359 -37.52 -18.47 9.12
N ALA A 360 -36.57 -19.39 9.20
CA ALA A 360 -36.29 -20.34 8.12
C ALA A 360 -37.49 -21.27 7.86
N GLN A 361 -38.14 -21.76 8.91
CA GLN A 361 -39.34 -22.59 8.79
C GLN A 361 -40.51 -21.84 8.16
N ARG A 362 -40.75 -20.58 8.53
CA ARG A 362 -41.76 -19.71 7.91
C ARG A 362 -41.47 -19.42 6.44
N LEU A 363 -40.21 -19.44 6.03
CA LEU A 363 -39.79 -19.35 4.63
C LEU A 363 -39.91 -20.70 3.88
N GLY A 364 -40.38 -21.76 4.53
CA GLY A 364 -40.68 -23.06 3.93
C GLY A 364 -39.54 -24.08 3.96
N TYR A 365 -38.41 -23.75 4.59
CA TYR A 365 -37.27 -24.67 4.75
C TYR A 365 -37.46 -25.60 5.95
N TYR A 366 -36.92 -26.82 5.87
CA TYR A 366 -36.82 -27.65 7.07
C TYR A 366 -35.58 -27.24 7.86
N VAL A 367 -35.68 -27.30 9.18
CA VAL A 367 -34.53 -27.10 10.07
C VAL A 367 -34.36 -28.34 10.93
N VAL A 368 -33.13 -28.84 11.02
CA VAL A 368 -32.79 -30.04 11.79
C VAL A 368 -32.97 -29.76 13.28
N GLY A 369 -33.87 -30.51 13.91
CA GLY A 369 -34.08 -30.50 15.35
C GLY A 369 -33.32 -31.62 16.06
N ASP A 370 -33.84 -32.05 17.20
CA ASP A 370 -33.30 -33.19 17.94
C ASP A 370 -33.63 -34.52 17.23
N GLY A 371 -32.81 -35.55 17.43
CA GLY A 371 -33.07 -36.90 16.90
C GLY A 371 -32.92 -37.06 15.39
N ARG A 372 -32.12 -36.21 14.71
CA ARG A 372 -31.86 -36.27 13.24
C ARG A 372 -33.12 -36.18 12.37
N LYS A 373 -34.13 -35.46 12.84
CA LYS A 373 -35.32 -35.10 12.06
C LYS A 373 -35.26 -33.63 11.69
N ALA A 374 -35.61 -33.29 10.46
CA ALA A 374 -35.79 -31.90 10.06
C ALA A 374 -37.28 -31.57 10.01
N LYS A 375 -37.64 -30.41 10.55
CA LYS A 375 -39.03 -29.99 10.70
C LYS A 375 -39.26 -28.63 10.05
N ARG A 376 -40.41 -28.46 9.41
CA ARG A 376 -40.98 -27.17 9.02
C ARG A 376 -42.45 -27.07 9.39
N PHE A 377 -43.01 -25.89 9.26
CA PHE A 377 -44.43 -25.65 9.47
C PHE A 377 -45.08 -25.20 8.16
N ILE A 378 -46.19 -25.85 7.80
CA ILE A 378 -46.97 -25.53 6.60
C ILE A 378 -48.41 -25.21 7.00
N LYS A 379 -49.07 -24.32 6.25
CA LYS A 379 -50.51 -24.09 6.42
C LYS A 379 -51.29 -25.13 5.62
N GLN A 380 -52.01 -26.00 6.32
CA GLN A 380 -52.93 -26.97 5.73
C GLN A 380 -54.31 -26.73 6.35
N ASN A 381 -55.32 -26.44 5.52
CA ASN A 381 -56.69 -26.12 5.97
C ASN A 381 -56.75 -25.00 7.03
N ASN A 382 -56.00 -23.91 6.84
CA ASN A 382 -55.83 -22.80 7.80
C ASN A 382 -55.22 -23.18 9.17
N GLN A 383 -54.74 -24.41 9.35
CA GLN A 383 -54.01 -24.83 10.54
C GLN A 383 -52.52 -24.98 10.23
N GLU A 384 -51.67 -24.61 11.19
CA GLU A 384 -50.23 -24.79 11.08
C GLU A 384 -49.88 -26.24 11.47
N VAL A 385 -49.46 -27.03 10.49
CA VAL A 385 -49.10 -28.44 10.67
C VAL A 385 -47.59 -28.59 10.58
N ALA A 386 -47.03 -29.34 11.53
CA ALA A 386 -45.63 -29.74 11.51
C ALA A 386 -45.40 -30.82 10.47
N GLU A 387 -44.51 -30.55 9.51
CA GLU A 387 -44.03 -31.55 8.56
C GLU A 387 -42.60 -31.95 8.93
N GLU A 388 -42.36 -33.24 9.07
CA GLU A 388 -41.06 -33.81 9.45
C GLU A 388 -40.51 -34.72 8.35
N ILE A 389 -39.20 -34.63 8.11
CA ILE A 389 -38.48 -35.56 7.24
C ILE A 389 -37.37 -36.25 8.06
N PRO A 390 -37.26 -37.60 7.99
CA PRO A 390 -36.14 -38.31 8.58
C PRO A 390 -34.88 -38.11 7.73
N LEU A 391 -33.73 -37.87 8.37
CA LEU A 391 -32.44 -37.70 7.68
C LEU A 391 -31.51 -38.92 7.86
N ASN A 392 -32.07 -40.11 7.70
CA ASN A 392 -31.33 -41.38 7.81
C ASN A 392 -30.56 -41.67 6.52
N GLY A 393 -29.30 -42.14 6.63
CA GLY A 393 -28.48 -42.54 5.48
C GLY A 393 -28.02 -41.38 4.59
N THR A 394 -28.01 -40.16 5.10
CA THR A 394 -27.54 -38.98 4.38
C THR A 394 -26.01 -39.03 4.19
N PHE A 395 -25.52 -38.47 3.09
CA PHE A 395 -24.08 -38.46 2.77
C PHE A 395 -23.30 -37.38 3.54
N TRP A 396 -23.98 -36.51 4.29
CA TRP A 396 -23.39 -35.47 5.11
C TRP A 396 -23.65 -35.73 6.59
N GLN A 397 -22.85 -35.13 7.46
CA GLN A 397 -23.07 -35.20 8.90
C GLN A 397 -24.26 -34.33 9.31
N VAL A 398 -25.33 -34.97 9.81
CA VAL A 398 -26.54 -34.28 10.29
C VAL A 398 -26.28 -33.64 11.66
N GLU A 399 -26.51 -32.33 11.75
CA GLU A 399 -26.33 -31.52 12.96
C GLU A 399 -27.56 -30.66 13.22
N LYS A 400 -27.88 -30.41 14.51
CA LYS A 400 -28.99 -29.53 14.91
C LYS A 400 -28.79 -28.12 14.35
N GLY A 401 -29.85 -27.53 13.83
CA GLY A 401 -29.85 -26.20 13.22
C GLY A 401 -29.56 -26.16 11.72
N GLN A 402 -29.14 -27.27 11.09
CA GLN A 402 -28.93 -27.30 9.64
C GLN A 402 -30.22 -26.98 8.89
N VAL A 403 -30.13 -26.09 7.89
CA VAL A 403 -31.25 -25.73 7.02
C VAL A 403 -31.26 -26.66 5.79
N ILE A 404 -32.39 -27.33 5.57
CA ILE A 404 -32.59 -28.31 4.50
C ILE A 404 -33.57 -27.75 3.47
N ASP A 405 -33.17 -27.82 2.21
CA ASP A 405 -33.98 -27.41 1.08
C ASP A 405 -35.20 -28.32 0.92
N PRO A 406 -36.41 -27.76 0.79
CA PRO A 406 -37.61 -28.58 0.77
C PRO A 406 -37.82 -29.37 -0.51
N VAL A 407 -37.15 -29.02 -1.61
CA VAL A 407 -37.30 -29.68 -2.92
C VAL A 407 -36.32 -30.83 -3.03
N THR A 408 -35.03 -30.53 -2.89
CA THR A 408 -33.94 -31.50 -3.05
C THR A 408 -33.73 -32.38 -1.83
N LYS A 409 -34.32 -32.01 -0.67
CA LYS A 409 -34.10 -32.65 0.65
C LYS A 409 -32.62 -32.72 1.04
N LYS A 410 -31.80 -31.79 0.52
CA LYS A 410 -30.36 -31.65 0.79
C LYS A 410 -30.09 -30.39 1.64
N PRO A 411 -28.95 -30.34 2.36
CA PRO A 411 -28.60 -29.15 3.13
C PRO A 411 -28.31 -27.96 2.21
N ILE A 412 -28.72 -26.76 2.63
CA ILE A 412 -28.36 -25.51 1.95
C ILE A 412 -26.90 -25.18 2.26
N VAL A 413 -26.12 -24.85 1.24
CA VAL A 413 -24.69 -24.46 1.37
C VAL A 413 -24.46 -23.02 0.93
N GLY A 414 -23.25 -22.51 1.11
CA GLY A 414 -22.89 -21.17 0.61
C GLY A 414 -23.09 -21.04 -0.90
N ASP A 415 -23.63 -19.90 -1.34
CA ASP A 415 -23.71 -19.49 -2.73
C ASP A 415 -22.40 -18.78 -3.19
N TYR A 416 -22.36 -18.34 -4.44
CA TYR A 416 -21.24 -17.60 -5.02
C TYR A 416 -21.54 -16.11 -5.05
N ASP A 417 -21.23 -15.48 -3.93
CA ASP A 417 -21.34 -14.05 -3.73
C ASP A 417 -20.40 -13.27 -4.66
N LEU A 418 -20.97 -12.57 -5.64
CA LEU A 418 -20.20 -11.60 -6.42
C LEU A 418 -19.68 -10.48 -5.50
N MET A 419 -18.41 -10.14 -5.64
CA MET A 419 -17.84 -8.92 -5.08
C MET A 419 -18.07 -7.73 -6.02
N GLY A 420 -17.95 -7.94 -7.33
CA GLY A 420 -18.16 -6.92 -8.36
C GLY A 420 -18.15 -7.50 -9.77
N VAL A 421 -18.78 -6.78 -10.69
CA VAL A 421 -18.74 -7.04 -12.13
C VAL A 421 -18.39 -5.74 -12.82
N ILE A 422 -17.29 -5.74 -13.57
CA ILE A 422 -16.61 -4.51 -14.01
C ILE A 422 -16.39 -4.58 -15.52
N ASP A 423 -16.82 -3.53 -16.23
CA ASP A 423 -16.48 -3.33 -17.64
C ASP A 423 -15.04 -2.77 -17.71
N PRO A 424 -14.09 -3.48 -18.35
CA PRO A 424 -12.71 -3.01 -18.51
C PRO A 424 -12.61 -1.66 -19.23
N LYS A 425 -13.61 -1.27 -20.02
CA LYS A 425 -13.65 0.03 -20.71
C LYS A 425 -13.99 1.18 -19.76
N ASN A 426 -14.67 0.89 -18.65
CA ASN A 426 -15.12 1.87 -17.66
C ASN A 426 -14.88 1.33 -16.23
N PRO A 427 -13.62 1.02 -15.86
CA PRO A 427 -13.35 0.20 -14.68
C PRO A 427 -13.77 0.86 -13.36
N GLY A 428 -13.77 2.20 -13.31
CA GLY A 428 -14.22 2.99 -12.16
C GLY A 428 -15.74 3.06 -11.99
N GLN A 429 -16.55 2.66 -12.98
CA GLN A 429 -18.00 2.84 -12.97
C GLN A 429 -18.71 1.80 -12.12
N ASN A 430 -19.32 2.22 -11.01
CA ASN A 430 -20.14 1.35 -10.14
C ASN A 430 -21.58 1.89 -10.02
N ILE A 431 -22.42 1.59 -11.01
CA ILE A 431 -23.83 2.02 -11.04
C ILE A 431 -24.72 0.82 -10.72
N GLY A 432 -25.62 0.97 -9.75
CA GLY A 432 -26.61 -0.04 -9.38
C GLY A 432 -28.01 0.57 -9.23
N LEU A 433 -29.04 -0.17 -9.61
CA LEU A 433 -30.43 0.23 -9.42
C LEU A 433 -30.84 -0.04 -7.97
N VAL A 434 -31.18 1.02 -7.22
CA VAL A 434 -31.48 0.92 -5.77
C VAL A 434 -32.97 0.98 -5.44
N ALA A 435 -33.79 1.49 -6.35
CA ALA A 435 -35.23 1.59 -6.21
C ALA A 435 -35.91 1.53 -7.57
N LYS A 436 -37.15 1.02 -7.61
CA LYS A 436 -38.01 0.98 -8.80
C LYS A 436 -39.45 1.23 -8.35
N ASN A 437 -40.15 2.14 -9.03
CA ASN A 437 -41.55 2.49 -8.71
C ASN A 437 -41.78 2.92 -7.25
N GLY A 438 -40.83 3.66 -6.66
CA GLY A 438 -40.92 4.10 -5.26
C GLY A 438 -40.53 3.04 -4.23
N GLU A 439 -40.32 1.78 -4.63
CA GLU A 439 -39.92 0.70 -3.74
C GLU A 439 -38.40 0.48 -3.76
N LYS A 440 -37.81 0.28 -2.58
CA LYS A 440 -36.40 -0.05 -2.43
C LYS A 440 -36.16 -1.49 -2.85
N LEU A 441 -35.20 -1.71 -3.75
CA LEU A 441 -34.83 -3.06 -4.15
C LEU A 441 -33.99 -3.72 -3.06
N THR A 442 -34.35 -4.95 -2.70
CA THR A 442 -33.55 -5.82 -1.81
C THR A 442 -32.32 -6.36 -2.53
N ASP A 443 -32.45 -6.58 -3.85
CA ASP A 443 -31.35 -6.95 -4.74
C ASP A 443 -30.93 -5.78 -5.65
N VAL A 444 -29.92 -5.03 -5.22
CA VAL A 444 -29.25 -3.98 -6.01
C VAL A 444 -28.35 -4.64 -7.05
N SER A 445 -28.66 -4.40 -8.32
CA SER A 445 -27.97 -4.99 -9.47
C SER A 445 -27.97 -4.02 -10.67
N ASN A 446 -27.34 -4.43 -11.77
CA ASN A 446 -27.35 -3.73 -13.05
C ASN A 446 -27.30 -4.72 -14.23
N PRO A 447 -27.48 -4.27 -15.50
CA PRO A 447 -27.47 -5.17 -16.65
C PRO A 447 -26.16 -5.96 -16.85
N LEU A 448 -25.01 -5.41 -16.47
CA LEU A 448 -23.72 -6.11 -16.57
C LEU A 448 -23.66 -7.28 -15.57
N VAL A 449 -24.11 -7.05 -14.33
CA VAL A 449 -24.23 -8.08 -13.31
C VAL A 449 -25.19 -9.18 -13.76
N GLN A 450 -26.36 -8.81 -14.28
CA GLN A 450 -27.34 -9.78 -14.78
C GLN A 450 -26.77 -10.63 -15.93
N LYS A 451 -26.07 -9.99 -16.89
CA LYS A 451 -25.39 -10.68 -17.99
C LYS A 451 -24.35 -11.66 -17.48
N ALA A 452 -23.47 -11.23 -16.55
CA ALA A 452 -22.45 -12.10 -15.97
C ALA A 452 -23.08 -13.27 -15.19
N ALA A 453 -24.04 -12.99 -14.30
CA ALA A 453 -24.72 -14.02 -13.52
C ALA A 453 -25.44 -15.06 -14.39
N ALA A 454 -26.12 -14.62 -15.46
CA ALA A 454 -26.75 -15.53 -16.42
C ALA A 454 -25.72 -16.40 -17.14
N SER A 455 -24.63 -15.81 -17.63
CA SER A 455 -23.54 -16.51 -18.30
C SER A 455 -22.86 -17.56 -17.40
N ILE A 456 -22.69 -17.24 -16.12
CA ILE A 456 -22.11 -18.15 -15.11
C ILE A 456 -23.10 -19.28 -14.82
N ASN A 457 -24.32 -18.96 -14.40
CA ASN A 457 -25.30 -19.93 -13.94
C ASN A 457 -25.73 -20.92 -15.04
N LEU A 458 -25.67 -20.54 -16.32
CA LEU A 458 -25.93 -21.43 -17.46
C LEU A 458 -24.94 -22.63 -17.51
N ARG A 459 -23.75 -22.49 -16.90
CA ARG A 459 -22.65 -23.47 -16.93
C ARG A 459 -22.47 -24.22 -15.61
N MET A 460 -23.32 -23.96 -14.63
CA MET A 460 -23.26 -24.59 -13.31
C MET A 460 -24.19 -25.79 -13.24
N ASP A 461 -23.99 -26.66 -12.24
CA ASP A 461 -24.92 -27.74 -11.91
C ASP A 461 -26.31 -27.24 -11.52
N MET A 462 -26.38 -26.05 -10.94
CA MET A 462 -27.58 -25.28 -10.62
C MET A 462 -27.22 -23.80 -10.42
N PRO A 463 -28.20 -22.87 -10.41
CA PRO A 463 -27.92 -21.47 -10.12
C PRO A 463 -27.22 -21.28 -8.76
N ARG A 464 -26.09 -20.59 -8.76
CA ARG A 464 -25.27 -20.33 -7.55
C ARG A 464 -24.86 -18.87 -7.39
N VAL A 465 -24.97 -18.05 -8.44
CA VAL A 465 -24.92 -16.59 -8.31
C VAL A 465 -26.35 -16.10 -8.14
N LEU A 466 -26.76 -15.81 -6.91
CA LEU A 466 -28.17 -15.64 -6.53
C LEU A 466 -28.57 -14.21 -6.18
N HIS A 467 -27.62 -13.27 -6.19
CA HIS A 467 -27.87 -11.85 -5.95
C HIS A 467 -26.77 -10.98 -6.55
N GLY A 468 -27.00 -9.67 -6.55
CA GLY A 468 -26.07 -8.65 -7.01
C GLY A 468 -24.77 -8.55 -6.18
N PRO A 469 -23.78 -7.82 -6.69
CA PRO A 469 -22.44 -7.80 -6.13
C PRO A 469 -22.35 -6.98 -4.84
N GLN A 470 -21.50 -7.43 -3.92
CA GLN A 470 -21.23 -6.78 -2.63
C GLN A 470 -20.82 -5.31 -2.75
N ASP A 471 -20.04 -4.95 -3.78
CA ASP A 471 -19.55 -3.58 -3.99
C ASP A 471 -20.67 -2.57 -4.33
N MET A 472 -21.90 -3.03 -4.60
CA MET A 472 -23.09 -2.19 -4.75
C MET A 472 -23.88 -2.00 -3.45
N TYR A 473 -23.51 -2.68 -2.37
CA TYR A 473 -24.19 -2.57 -1.08
C TYR A 473 -23.30 -2.00 0.01
N LYS A 474 -22.08 -2.54 0.14
CA LYS A 474 -21.18 -2.33 1.28
C LYS A 474 -19.73 -2.31 0.80
N GLY A 475 -18.79 -2.17 1.74
CA GLY A 475 -17.36 -2.29 1.47
C GLY A 475 -16.90 -3.74 1.26
N PHE A 476 -15.58 -3.88 1.13
CA PHE A 476 -14.90 -5.16 0.98
C PHE A 476 -14.99 -6.01 2.26
N ARG A 477 -14.94 -7.33 2.10
CA ARG A 477 -14.79 -8.28 3.20
C ARG A 477 -14.20 -9.59 2.67
N LYS A 478 -13.29 -10.19 3.44
CA LYS A 478 -12.60 -11.46 3.11
C LYS A 478 -11.78 -11.39 1.81
N GLY A 479 -11.18 -12.52 1.42
CA GLY A 479 -10.54 -12.69 0.12
C GLY A 479 -11.54 -12.85 -1.04
N ALA A 480 -11.05 -12.69 -2.26
CA ALA A 480 -11.81 -12.82 -3.49
C ALA A 480 -10.95 -13.33 -4.65
N SER A 481 -11.58 -13.74 -5.75
CA SER A 481 -10.90 -14.03 -7.01
C SER A 481 -11.47 -13.16 -8.12
N ALA A 482 -10.61 -12.55 -8.92
CA ALA A 482 -10.99 -11.80 -10.11
C ALA A 482 -10.69 -12.63 -11.36
N TYR A 483 -11.72 -12.90 -12.14
CA TYR A 483 -11.68 -13.56 -13.43
C TYR A 483 -11.65 -12.50 -14.51
N MET A 484 -10.60 -12.53 -15.33
CA MET A 484 -10.29 -11.51 -16.30
C MET A 484 -10.81 -11.93 -17.70
N PRO A 485 -11.11 -10.97 -18.58
CA PRO A 485 -11.55 -11.25 -19.95
C PRO A 485 -10.56 -12.02 -20.83
N ASP A 486 -9.28 -12.07 -20.44
CA ASP A 486 -8.20 -12.78 -21.16
C ASP A 486 -8.00 -14.22 -20.66
N GLY A 487 -8.94 -14.73 -19.86
CA GLY A 487 -8.91 -16.07 -19.28
C GLY A 487 -8.10 -16.18 -17.99
N THR A 488 -7.38 -15.11 -17.62
CA THR A 488 -6.54 -15.12 -16.42
C THR A 488 -7.36 -14.94 -15.13
N VAL A 489 -6.85 -15.49 -14.03
CA VAL A 489 -7.47 -15.44 -12.71
C VAL A 489 -6.48 -14.90 -11.67
N ARG A 490 -6.93 -13.92 -10.89
CA ARG A 490 -6.16 -13.32 -9.80
C ARG A 490 -6.82 -13.64 -8.47
N HIS A 491 -6.08 -14.29 -7.57
CA HIS A 491 -6.58 -14.67 -6.25
C HIS A 491 -6.05 -13.74 -5.16
N PHE A 492 -6.95 -13.07 -4.44
CA PHE A 492 -6.64 -12.20 -3.32
C PHE A 492 -7.04 -12.90 -2.03
N ASP A 493 -6.06 -13.31 -1.23
CA ASP A 493 -6.33 -14.07 0.01
C ASP A 493 -6.85 -13.17 1.15
N THR A 494 -6.71 -11.84 1.03
CA THR A 494 -7.10 -10.86 2.05
C THR A 494 -7.99 -9.75 1.47
N GLU A 495 -8.74 -9.09 2.36
CA GLU A 495 -9.55 -7.92 2.01
C GLU A 495 -8.70 -6.78 1.43
N ASP A 496 -7.51 -6.54 1.98
CA ASP A 496 -6.58 -5.51 1.50
C ASP A 496 -6.10 -5.79 0.07
N GLY A 497 -5.90 -7.06 -0.28
CA GLY A 497 -5.58 -7.45 -1.66
C GLY A 497 -6.71 -7.11 -2.62
N VAL A 498 -7.97 -7.36 -2.21
CA VAL A 498 -9.16 -6.99 -2.99
C VAL A 498 -9.27 -5.47 -3.13
N ARG A 499 -9.06 -4.73 -2.03
CA ARG A 499 -9.09 -3.27 -2.01
C ARG A 499 -8.03 -2.67 -2.94
N ALA A 500 -6.79 -3.13 -2.85
CA ALA A 500 -5.71 -2.68 -3.72
C ALA A 500 -6.00 -2.98 -5.21
N PHE A 501 -6.64 -4.11 -5.50
CA PHE A 501 -7.11 -4.41 -6.86
C PHE A 501 -8.15 -3.40 -7.34
N TYR A 502 -9.18 -3.10 -6.55
CA TYR A 502 -10.19 -2.10 -6.90
C TYR A 502 -9.60 -0.69 -7.05
N GLU A 503 -8.68 -0.29 -6.17
CA GLU A 503 -7.94 0.96 -6.27
C GLU A 503 -7.14 1.05 -7.59
N SER A 504 -6.52 -0.05 -8.02
CA SER A 504 -5.80 -0.09 -9.31
C SER A 504 -6.72 0.13 -10.52
N LEU A 505 -8.00 -0.22 -10.37
CA LEU A 505 -9.06 0.00 -11.36
C LEU A 505 -9.72 1.38 -11.23
N LYS A 506 -9.29 2.20 -10.25
CA LYS A 506 -9.94 3.46 -9.85
C LYS A 506 -11.43 3.26 -9.51
N ARG A 507 -11.78 2.09 -8.98
CA ARG A 507 -13.15 1.70 -8.62
C ARG A 507 -13.36 1.83 -7.12
N GLN A 508 -14.51 2.37 -6.72
CA GLN A 508 -14.92 2.43 -5.32
C GLN A 508 -16.20 1.60 -5.09
N PRO A 509 -16.35 0.96 -3.91
CA PRO A 509 -17.63 0.39 -3.52
C PRO A 509 -18.65 1.51 -3.30
N ARG A 510 -19.94 1.20 -3.22
CA ARG A 510 -21.01 2.17 -2.94
C ARG A 510 -20.78 2.96 -1.64
N ALA A 511 -20.19 2.32 -0.63
CA ALA A 511 -19.87 2.95 0.65
C ALA A 511 -18.62 3.85 0.59
N GLY A 512 -17.86 3.81 -0.51
CA GLY A 512 -16.68 4.65 -0.71
C GLY A 512 -17.06 6.09 -1.03
N ALA A 513 -16.14 7.01 -0.75
CA ALA A 513 -16.25 8.39 -1.20
C ALA A 513 -15.66 8.48 -2.62
N TYR A 514 -16.50 8.70 -3.62
CA TYR A 514 -16.01 9.37 -4.82
C TYR A 514 -15.65 10.79 -4.40
N PRO A 515 -14.44 11.31 -4.73
CA PRO A 515 -14.15 12.72 -4.47
C PRO A 515 -15.27 13.53 -5.10
N ARG A 516 -16.00 14.28 -4.26
CA ARG A 516 -16.98 15.23 -4.78
C ARG A 516 -16.21 16.17 -5.70
N PRO A 517 -16.73 16.49 -6.89
CA PRO A 517 -16.22 17.64 -7.63
C PRO A 517 -16.09 18.81 -6.65
N SER A 518 -15.00 19.59 -6.73
CA SER A 518 -14.91 20.78 -5.88
C SER A 518 -16.17 21.63 -6.09
N PRO A 519 -16.61 22.44 -5.11
CA PRO A 519 -17.72 23.36 -5.31
C PRO A 519 -17.52 24.29 -6.53
N GLU A 520 -16.27 24.47 -6.95
CA GLU A 520 -15.82 25.27 -8.10
C GLU A 520 -15.75 24.47 -9.40
N ALA A 521 -15.88 23.14 -9.35
CA ALA A 521 -15.85 22.32 -10.55
C ALA A 521 -17.11 22.62 -11.38
N GLU A 522 -16.90 23.14 -12.58
CA GLU A 522 -17.97 23.48 -13.51
C GLU A 522 -18.85 22.25 -13.74
N VAL A 523 -20.11 22.32 -13.30
CA VAL A 523 -21.11 21.29 -13.54
C VAL A 523 -21.53 21.44 -15.00
N VAL A 524 -20.79 20.78 -15.89
CA VAL A 524 -21.17 20.72 -17.30
C VAL A 524 -22.40 19.82 -17.41
N ASP A 525 -23.55 20.41 -17.74
CA ASP A 525 -24.71 19.65 -18.17
C ASP A 525 -24.42 19.05 -19.55
N GLU A 526 -23.73 17.91 -19.55
CA GLU A 526 -23.37 17.20 -20.78
C GLU A 526 -24.60 16.81 -21.61
N LEU A 527 -25.77 16.68 -20.99
CA LEU A 527 -27.01 16.38 -21.69
C LEU A 527 -27.51 17.61 -22.45
N ALA A 528 -27.48 18.80 -21.83
CA ALA A 528 -27.76 20.06 -22.51
C ALA A 528 -26.73 20.35 -23.61
N ALA A 529 -25.44 20.12 -23.36
CA ALA A 529 -24.39 20.29 -24.36
C ALA A 529 -24.56 19.33 -25.56
N ARG A 530 -25.02 18.10 -25.34
CA ARG A 530 -25.36 17.16 -26.42
C ARG A 530 -26.63 17.56 -27.18
N ARG A 531 -27.63 18.10 -26.49
CA ARG A 531 -28.85 18.62 -27.14
C ARG A 531 -28.55 19.81 -28.03
N ALA A 532 -27.65 20.70 -27.62
CA ALA A 532 -27.25 21.87 -28.41
C ALA A 532 -26.41 21.51 -29.66
N ARG A 533 -25.87 20.29 -29.74
CA ARG A 533 -25.11 19.79 -30.88
C ARG A 533 -25.95 18.98 -31.87
N ARG A 534 -27.22 18.71 -31.55
CA ARG A 534 -28.20 18.11 -32.45
C ARG A 534 -29.11 19.21 -32.97
#